data_AF-A6TR26-F1
#
_entry.id   AF-A6TR26-F1
#
_cell.length_a   1.000
_cell.length_b   1.000
_cell.length_c   1.000
_cell.angle_alpha   90.00
_cell.angle_beta   90.00
_cell.angle_gamma   90.00
#
_symmetry.space_group_name_H-M   'P 1'
#
loop_
_entity.id
_entity.type
_entity.pdbx_description
1 polymer ?
#
loop_
_entity_poly.entity_id
_entity_poly.type
_entity_poly.pdbx_seq_one_letter_code
_entity_poly.pdbx_strand_id
1 'polypeptide(L)'
;MNHLYERVAYLKGLAEGLNVEENSKDGKLLMGIIETLEDFADGLVELSEDQDDLAEYVESLDEDLAEVEEELFECDEEDLEDEEDIDFVEVECPNCHEDVYVDEDLIYEDDVDIVCPRCHEHVDLVEEAYDIEDLDDIKE
;
A
#
# COMPACT_ATOMS: atom_id res chain seq x y z
N MET A 1 11.76 24.93 11.82
CA MET A 1 13.14 24.49 12.14
C MET A 1 14.10 25.60 12.59
N ASN A 2 13.68 26.87 12.65
CA ASN A 2 14.56 28.00 13.03
C ASN A 2 15.28 27.86 14.39
N HIS A 3 14.76 27.03 15.28
CA HIS A 3 15.39 26.77 16.57
C HIS A 3 16.73 26.02 16.50
N LEU A 4 17.03 25.29 15.42
CA LEU A 4 18.32 24.60 15.30
C LEU A 4 19.45 25.61 15.03
N TYR A 5 19.27 26.52 14.07
CA TYR A 5 20.18 27.62 13.80
C TYR A 5 20.38 28.52 15.02
N GLU A 6 19.30 28.89 15.72
CA GLU A 6 19.38 29.68 16.96
C GLU A 6 20.25 28.99 18.02
N ARG A 7 20.16 27.66 18.12
CA ARG A 7 20.95 26.87 19.07
C ARG A 7 22.41 26.74 18.63
N VAL A 8 22.68 26.53 17.35
CA VAL A 8 24.06 26.48 16.82
C VAL A 8 24.74 27.84 16.97
N ALA A 9 24.04 28.93 16.64
CA ALA A 9 24.52 30.31 16.84
C ALA A 9 24.78 30.61 18.32
N TYR A 10 23.91 30.13 19.22
CA TYR A 10 24.12 30.24 20.67
C TYR A 10 25.38 29.48 21.11
N LEU A 11 25.60 28.26 20.62
CA LEU A 11 26.81 27.47 20.94
C LEU A 11 28.09 28.16 20.43
N LYS A 12 28.05 28.75 19.23
CA LYS A 12 29.13 29.53 18.64
C LYS A 12 29.46 30.75 19.51
N GLY A 13 28.45 31.53 19.89
CA GLY A 13 28.63 32.68 20.79
C GLY A 13 29.08 32.28 22.21
N LEU A 14 28.65 31.12 22.71
CA LEU A 14 29.12 30.59 23.99
C LEU A 14 30.60 30.18 23.93
N ALA A 15 31.03 29.56 22.83
CA ALA A 15 32.44 29.21 22.61
C ALA A 15 33.34 30.45 22.56
N GLU A 16 32.89 31.50 21.87
CA GLU A 16 33.56 32.82 21.85
C GLU A 16 33.62 33.43 23.26
N GLY A 17 32.50 33.44 23.99
CA GLY A 17 32.41 34.02 25.34
C GLY A 17 33.25 33.29 26.39
N LEU A 18 33.52 32.00 26.20
CA LEU A 18 34.40 31.20 27.04
C LEU A 18 35.89 31.37 26.69
N ASN A 19 36.22 32.18 25.69
CA ASN A 19 37.57 32.31 25.12
C ASN A 19 38.18 30.94 24.78
N VAL A 20 37.40 30.09 24.09
CA VAL A 20 37.94 28.82 23.58
C VAL A 20 39.13 29.11 22.69
N GLU A 21 40.31 28.60 23.06
CA GLU A 21 41.52 28.78 22.28
C GLU A 21 41.40 27.95 21.00
N GLU A 22 41.02 28.59 19.88
CA GLU A 22 40.80 27.95 18.59
C GLU A 22 42.03 27.17 18.07
N ASN A 23 43.23 27.54 18.54
CA ASN A 23 44.47 26.87 18.16
C ASN A 23 44.83 25.66 19.03
N SER A 24 44.15 25.50 20.17
CA SER A 24 44.31 24.31 21.03
C SER A 24 43.68 23.07 20.37
N LYS A 25 44.11 21.88 20.77
CA LYS A 25 43.55 20.63 20.24
C LYS A 25 42.05 20.52 20.52
N ASP A 26 41.64 20.93 21.72
CA ASP A 26 40.26 20.85 22.17
C ASP A 26 39.40 21.95 21.54
N GLY A 27 39.96 23.15 21.33
CA GLY A 27 39.27 24.25 20.65
C GLY A 27 38.99 23.93 19.17
N LYS A 28 39.96 23.35 18.45
CA LYS A 28 39.74 22.88 17.07
C LYS A 28 38.63 21.84 16.98
N LEU A 29 38.59 20.92 17.93
CA LEU A 29 37.55 19.89 17.98
C LEU A 29 36.17 20.52 18.24
N LEU A 30 36.06 21.43 19.22
CA LEU A 30 34.80 22.09 19.55
C LEU A 30 34.27 22.96 18.40
N MET A 31 35.14 23.74 17.75
CA MET A 31 34.74 24.55 16.60
C MET A 31 34.31 23.67 15.42
N GLY A 32 35.05 22.59 15.14
CA GLY A 32 34.65 21.64 14.09
C GLY A 32 33.31 20.94 14.38
N ILE A 33 32.99 20.66 15.65
CA ILE A 33 31.66 20.14 16.03
C ILE A 33 30.58 21.19 15.77
N ILE A 34 30.81 22.46 16.14
CA ILE A 34 29.84 23.54 15.92
C ILE A 34 29.60 23.76 14.42
N GLU A 35 30.65 23.80 13.60
CA GLU A 35 30.55 23.90 12.14
C GLU A 35 29.77 22.71 11.55
N THR A 36 30.08 21.49 11.98
CA THR A 36 29.31 20.31 11.53
C THR A 36 27.84 20.43 11.91
N LEU A 37 27.51 20.95 13.10
CA LEU A 37 26.11 21.15 13.50
C LEU A 37 25.42 22.26 12.69
N GLU A 38 26.16 23.25 12.19
CA GLU A 38 25.69 24.26 11.25
C GLU A 38 25.31 23.58 9.93
N ASP A 39 26.20 22.79 9.33
CA ASP A 39 25.93 22.03 8.11
C ASP A 39 24.72 21.08 8.24
N PHE A 40 24.53 20.47 9.41
CA PHE A 40 23.36 19.64 9.70
C PHE A 40 22.07 20.46 9.80
N ALA A 41 22.13 21.68 10.32
CA ALA A 41 20.97 22.56 10.38
C ALA A 41 20.55 23.00 8.97
N ASP A 42 21.53 23.30 8.11
CA ASP A 42 21.32 23.64 6.70
C ASP A 42 20.66 22.48 5.96
N GLY A 43 21.27 21.28 6.02
CA GLY A 43 20.74 20.11 5.32
C GLY A 43 19.35 19.65 5.83
N LEU A 44 19.03 19.91 7.10
CA LEU A 44 17.67 19.64 7.62
C LEU A 44 16.63 20.63 7.06
N VAL A 45 17.01 21.88 6.82
CA VAL A 45 16.10 22.85 6.22
C VAL A 45 15.79 22.46 4.78
N GLU A 46 16.82 22.19 3.98
CA GLU A 46 16.65 21.70 2.61
C GLU A 46 15.79 20.44 2.56
N LEU A 47 16.05 19.47 3.44
CA LEU A 47 15.27 18.23 3.48
C LEU A 47 13.77 18.46 3.78
N SER A 48 13.44 19.44 4.62
CA SER A 48 12.03 19.73 4.89
C SER A 48 11.38 20.46 3.73
N GLU A 49 12.10 21.31 3.02
CA GLU A 49 11.58 21.97 1.81
C GLU A 49 11.30 20.89 0.75
N ASP A 50 12.23 19.97 0.53
CA ASP A 50 12.02 18.81 -0.36
C ASP A 50 10.83 17.93 0.09
N GLN A 51 10.61 17.79 1.41
CA GLN A 51 9.47 17.04 1.94
C GLN A 51 8.15 17.76 1.67
N ASP A 52 8.11 19.08 1.85
CA ASP A 52 6.92 19.89 1.57
C ASP A 52 6.58 19.83 0.07
N ASP A 53 7.58 19.94 -0.81
CA ASP A 53 7.42 19.76 -2.26
C ASP A 53 6.89 18.36 -2.62
N LEU A 54 7.39 17.31 -1.96
CA LEU A 54 6.90 15.95 -2.17
C LEU A 54 5.46 15.78 -1.69
N ALA A 55 5.07 16.43 -0.59
CA ALA A 55 3.70 16.40 -0.10
C ALA A 55 2.74 17.02 -1.12
N GLU A 56 3.09 18.19 -1.67
CA GLU A 56 2.30 18.83 -2.73
C GLU A 56 2.20 17.94 -3.99
N TYR A 57 3.30 17.28 -4.37
CA TYR A 57 3.27 16.33 -5.49
C TYR A 57 2.33 15.15 -5.23
N VAL A 58 2.35 14.58 -4.02
CA VAL A 58 1.44 13.47 -3.66
C VAL A 58 -0.01 13.93 -3.61
N GLU A 59 -0.29 15.14 -3.10
CA GLU A 59 -1.63 15.74 -3.15
C GLU A 59 -2.12 15.88 -4.60
N SER A 60 -1.25 16.33 -5.53
CA SER A 60 -1.62 16.42 -6.94
C SER A 60 -1.94 15.05 -7.57
N LEU A 61 -1.23 14.00 -7.17
CA LEU A 61 -1.51 12.64 -7.63
C LEU A 61 -2.84 12.10 -7.09
N ASP A 62 -3.19 12.45 -5.86
CA ASP A 62 -4.47 12.08 -5.24
C ASP A 62 -5.64 12.78 -5.96
N GLU A 63 -5.49 14.07 -6.28
CA GLU A 63 -6.47 14.82 -7.08
C GLU A 63 -6.63 14.22 -8.48
N ASP A 64 -5.53 13.93 -9.18
CA ASP A 64 -5.56 13.29 -10.51
C ASP A 64 -6.23 11.89 -10.45
N LEU A 65 -5.96 11.12 -9.39
CA LEU A 65 -6.57 9.80 -9.22
C LEU A 65 -8.07 9.92 -8.93
N ALA A 66 -8.49 10.88 -8.12
CA ALA A 66 -9.90 11.13 -7.85
C ALA A 66 -10.68 11.48 -9.12
N GLU A 67 -10.09 12.26 -10.04
CA GLU A 67 -10.71 12.55 -11.35
C GLU A 67 -10.88 11.28 -12.18
N VAL A 68 -9.88 10.38 -12.19
CA VAL A 68 -9.98 9.09 -12.89
C VAL A 68 -11.02 8.18 -12.24
N GLU A 69 -11.10 8.16 -10.91
CA GLU A 69 -12.11 7.40 -10.18
C GLU A 69 -13.52 7.92 -10.48
N GLU A 70 -13.71 9.23 -10.53
CA GLU A 70 -14.96 9.87 -10.95
C GLU A 70 -15.33 9.47 -12.38
N GLU A 71 -14.40 9.56 -13.35
CA GLU A 71 -14.68 9.17 -14.74
C GLU A 71 -15.03 7.69 -14.92
N LEU A 72 -14.40 6.80 -14.15
CA LEU A 72 -14.60 5.35 -14.27
C LEU A 72 -15.76 4.82 -13.44
N PHE A 73 -15.97 5.33 -12.22
CA PHE A 73 -16.91 4.79 -11.25
C PHE A 73 -18.19 5.62 -11.07
N GLU A 74 -18.24 6.90 -11.47
CA GLU A 74 -19.52 7.65 -11.45
C GLU A 74 -20.48 7.26 -12.59
N CYS A 75 -20.00 6.51 -13.59
CA CYS A 75 -20.87 5.92 -14.60
C CYS A 75 -21.62 4.66 -14.09
N ASP A 76 -21.28 4.17 -12.90
CA ASP A 76 -21.74 2.87 -12.38
C ASP A 76 -22.75 2.98 -11.21
N GLU A 77 -22.87 4.12 -10.52
CA GLU A 77 -23.87 4.22 -9.41
C GLU A 77 -25.35 4.23 -9.86
N GLU A 78 -25.65 4.42 -11.15
CA GLU A 78 -27.02 4.25 -11.68
C GLU A 78 -27.20 3.04 -12.61
N ASP A 79 -26.13 2.29 -12.95
CA ASP A 79 -26.20 1.09 -13.81
C ASP A 79 -25.65 -0.21 -13.14
N LEU A 80 -25.10 -0.15 -11.92
CA LEU A 80 -24.79 -1.34 -11.09
C LEU A 80 -26.03 -1.92 -10.36
N GLU A 81 -27.24 -1.72 -10.90
CA GLU A 81 -28.37 -2.61 -10.65
C GLU A 81 -28.48 -3.71 -11.72
N ASP A 82 -27.53 -3.80 -12.66
CA ASP A 82 -27.42 -4.85 -13.69
C ASP A 82 -25.97 -5.36 -13.87
N GLU A 83 -25.08 -5.22 -12.89
CA GLU A 83 -24.06 -6.27 -12.73
C GLU A 83 -24.87 -7.48 -12.23
N GLU A 84 -25.20 -8.39 -13.17
CA GLU A 84 -25.47 -9.77 -12.81
C GLU A 84 -24.40 -10.12 -11.76
N ASP A 85 -24.82 -10.33 -10.50
CA ASP A 85 -23.99 -10.92 -9.46
C ASP A 85 -23.50 -12.25 -10.06
N ILE A 86 -22.37 -12.22 -10.77
CA ILE A 86 -21.72 -13.42 -11.28
C ILE A 86 -21.15 -14.07 -10.03
N ASP A 87 -21.96 -14.91 -9.40
CA ASP A 87 -21.58 -15.68 -8.23
C ASP A 87 -20.43 -16.60 -8.66
N PHE A 88 -19.24 -16.39 -8.07
CA PHE A 88 -18.08 -17.24 -8.33
C PHE A 88 -17.99 -18.34 -7.26
N VAL A 89 -17.84 -19.59 -7.69
CA VAL A 89 -17.57 -20.74 -6.82
C VAL A 89 -16.09 -21.13 -6.90
N GLU A 90 -15.51 -21.44 -5.74
CA GLU A 90 -14.16 -21.97 -5.62
C GLU A 90 -14.15 -23.49 -5.81
N VAL A 91 -13.41 -23.96 -6.81
CA VAL A 91 -13.28 -25.37 -7.17
C VAL A 91 -11.82 -25.77 -7.19
N GLU A 92 -11.46 -26.85 -6.50
CA GLU A 92 -10.11 -27.41 -6.56
C GLU A 92 -9.91 -28.19 -7.88
N CYS A 93 -8.90 -27.81 -8.67
CA CYS A 93 -8.57 -28.54 -9.90
C CYS A 93 -8.06 -29.96 -9.59
N PRO A 94 -8.65 -31.03 -10.16
CA PRO A 94 -8.27 -32.41 -9.83
C PRO A 94 -6.87 -32.82 -10.33
N ASN A 95 -6.29 -32.07 -11.28
CA ASN A 95 -5.00 -32.40 -11.88
C ASN A 95 -3.82 -31.68 -11.20
N CYS A 96 -4.02 -30.43 -10.76
CA CYS A 96 -2.95 -29.63 -10.14
C CYS A 96 -3.21 -29.18 -8.70
N HIS A 97 -4.38 -29.48 -8.14
CA HIS A 97 -4.78 -29.11 -6.77
C HIS A 97 -4.66 -27.61 -6.48
N GLU A 98 -4.94 -26.79 -7.50
CA GLU A 98 -5.03 -25.35 -7.34
C GLU A 98 -6.50 -24.96 -7.28
N ASP A 99 -6.82 -24.03 -6.40
CA ASP A 99 -8.14 -23.44 -6.29
C ASP A 99 -8.40 -22.54 -7.52
N VAL A 100 -9.45 -22.87 -8.26
CA VAL A 100 -9.90 -22.15 -9.46
C VAL A 100 -11.25 -21.53 -9.15
N TYR A 101 -11.40 -20.24 -9.42
CA TYR A 101 -12.68 -19.54 -9.32
C TYR A 101 -13.41 -19.67 -10.66
N VAL A 102 -14.62 -20.22 -10.61
CA VAL A 102 -15.47 -20.49 -11.77
C VAL A 102 -16.81 -19.80 -11.54
N ASP A 103 -17.36 -19.21 -12.60
CA ASP A 103 -18.71 -18.66 -12.63
C ASP A 103 -19.75 -19.77 -12.33
N GLU A 104 -20.59 -19.57 -11.32
CA GLU A 104 -21.59 -20.52 -10.85
C GLU A 104 -22.58 -20.92 -11.96
N ASP A 105 -22.91 -20.01 -12.88
CA ASP A 105 -23.83 -20.32 -13.98
C ASP A 105 -23.22 -21.33 -14.97
N LEU A 106 -21.89 -21.28 -15.18
CA LEU A 106 -21.18 -22.22 -16.05
C LEU A 106 -21.05 -23.62 -15.44
N ILE A 107 -21.27 -23.76 -14.13
CA ILE A 107 -21.24 -25.06 -13.43
C ILE A 107 -22.51 -25.87 -13.74
N TYR A 108 -23.65 -25.20 -13.92
CA TYR A 108 -24.94 -25.84 -14.20
C TYR A 108 -25.20 -26.03 -15.71
N GLU A 109 -24.35 -25.48 -16.58
CA GLU A 109 -24.42 -25.68 -18.02
C GLU A 109 -23.62 -26.92 -18.46
N ASP A 110 -24.33 -28.02 -18.75
CA ASP A 110 -23.78 -29.33 -19.16
C ASP A 110 -22.86 -29.32 -20.41
N ASP A 111 -22.80 -28.21 -21.17
CA ASP A 111 -22.08 -28.10 -22.45
C ASP A 111 -20.86 -27.15 -22.38
N VAL A 112 -20.43 -26.70 -21.18
CA VAL A 112 -19.30 -25.76 -21.02
C VAL A 112 -18.03 -26.48 -20.53
N ASP A 113 -16.98 -26.41 -21.34
CA ASP A 113 -15.66 -26.93 -20.99
C ASP A 113 -14.89 -25.95 -20.09
N ILE A 114 -14.83 -26.21 -18.78
CA ILE A 114 -14.01 -25.45 -17.84
C ILE A 114 -12.56 -25.93 -17.91
N VAL A 115 -11.64 -25.02 -18.25
CA VAL A 115 -10.21 -25.32 -18.39
C VAL A 115 -9.42 -24.64 -17.28
N CYS A 116 -8.64 -25.42 -16.53
CA CYS A 116 -7.79 -24.86 -15.47
C CYS A 116 -6.70 -23.94 -16.04
N PRO A 117 -6.54 -22.70 -15.55
CA PRO A 117 -5.53 -21.75 -16.05
C PRO A 117 -4.10 -22.17 -15.71
N ARG A 118 -3.91 -23.08 -14.74
CA ARG A 118 -2.59 -23.50 -14.28
C ARG A 118 -2.05 -24.71 -15.04
N CYS A 119 -2.86 -25.71 -15.30
CA CYS A 119 -2.43 -26.93 -16.00
C CYS A 119 -3.04 -27.12 -17.39
N HIS A 120 -3.98 -26.25 -17.79
CA HIS A 120 -4.72 -26.32 -19.06
C HIS A 120 -5.43 -27.66 -19.31
N GLU A 121 -5.82 -28.34 -18.23
CA GLU A 121 -6.61 -29.58 -18.28
C GLU A 121 -8.05 -29.26 -17.90
N HIS A 122 -9.00 -30.08 -18.37
CA HIS A 122 -10.41 -29.95 -18.05
C HIS A 122 -10.67 -30.19 -16.56
N VAL A 123 -11.54 -29.34 -15.99
CA VAL A 123 -12.02 -29.44 -14.61
C VAL A 123 -13.40 -30.09 -14.67
N ASP A 124 -13.45 -31.41 -14.48
CA ASP A 124 -14.72 -32.14 -14.40
C ASP A 124 -15.35 -31.90 -13.01
N LEU A 125 -16.49 -31.19 -12.99
CA LEU A 125 -17.27 -30.98 -11.78
C LEU A 125 -18.11 -32.23 -11.51
N VAL A 126 -17.72 -33.01 -10.51
CA VAL A 126 -18.44 -34.23 -10.15
C VAL A 126 -19.61 -33.85 -9.24
N GLU A 127 -20.85 -34.05 -9.68
CA GLU A 127 -22.03 -34.02 -8.81
C GLU A 127 -21.85 -35.09 -7.71
N GLU A 128 -21.27 -34.74 -6.57
CA GLU A 128 -21.52 -35.48 -5.34
C GLU A 128 -22.92 -35.09 -4.84
N ALA A 129 -23.93 -35.76 -5.42
CA ALA A 129 -25.27 -35.82 -4.88
C ALA A 129 -25.18 -36.36 -3.43
N TYR A 130 -25.18 -35.46 -2.45
CA TYR A 130 -25.57 -35.81 -1.10
C TYR A 130 -27.07 -36.14 -1.15
N ASP A 131 -27.40 -37.43 -1.22
CA ASP A 131 -28.76 -37.93 -0.98
C ASP A 131 -29.21 -37.49 0.42
N ILE A 132 -29.91 -36.36 0.50
CA ILE A 132 -30.59 -35.89 1.72
C ILE A 132 -31.89 -36.69 1.90
N GLU A 133 -31.82 -38.01 2.03
CA GLU A 133 -32.95 -38.85 2.45
C GLU A 133 -32.93 -39.21 3.94
N ASP A 134 -31.88 -38.85 4.70
CA ASP A 134 -31.72 -39.27 6.11
C ASP A 134 -31.97 -38.18 7.17
N LEU A 135 -32.64 -37.06 6.84
CA LEU A 135 -32.96 -35.99 7.82
C LEU A 135 -34.36 -36.07 8.47
N ASP A 136 -35.10 -37.16 8.28
CA ASP A 136 -36.44 -37.31 8.88
C ASP A 136 -36.46 -37.79 10.35
N ASP A 137 -35.31 -38.12 10.95
CA ASP A 137 -35.26 -38.68 12.32
C ASP A 137 -34.93 -37.68 13.45
N ILE A 138 -34.94 -36.36 13.21
CA ILE A 138 -34.82 -35.35 14.29
C ILE A 138 -36.16 -34.62 14.50
N LYS A 139 -37.18 -35.38 14.90
CA LYS A 139 -38.32 -34.87 15.66
C LYS A 139 -38.68 -35.83 16.81
N GLU A 140 -37.96 -35.70 17.92
CA GLU A 140 -38.53 -35.56 19.28
C GLU A 140 -37.49 -35.12 20.30
#